data_AF-A0A817DI27-F1
#
_entry.id   AF-A0A817DI27-F1
#
_cell.length_a   1.000
_cell.length_b   1.000
_cell.length_c   1.000
_cell.angle_alpha   90.00
_cell.angle_beta   90.00
_cell.angle_gamma   90.00
#
_symmetry.space_group_name_H-M   'P 1'
#
loop_
_entity.id
_entity.type
_entity.pdbx_description
1 polymer ?
#
loop_
_entity_poly.entity_id
_entity_poly.type
_entity_poly.pdbx_seq_one_letter_code
_entity_poly.pdbx_strand_id
1 'polypeptide(L)'
;MKSSLSIYEIQLKLWKSSVYWPLNFRQIASELVTYCNQMSFTHVKMYGVLEHTDRWKYGYQVANYFVPSRFNGRCDDLKYNSIDRLHQNSIGVILDWIPTHFKHYHFFHQYSMSLHEYDGTNLYASTASQWGTLYFDFD
;
A
#
# COMPACT_ATOMS: atom_id res chain seq x y z
N MET A 1 31.21 -0.89 3.44
CA MET A 1 30.95 -1.87 2.36
C MET A 1 29.68 -1.45 1.63
N LYS A 2 29.67 -1.47 0.29
CA LYS A 2 28.42 -1.40 -0.48
C LYS A 2 27.76 -2.79 -0.43
N SER A 3 26.50 -2.87 -0.01
CA SER A 3 25.69 -4.09 -0.14
C SER A 3 25.04 -4.17 -1.53
N SER A 4 24.76 -5.38 -2.01
CA SER A 4 24.00 -5.58 -3.26
C SER A 4 22.52 -5.24 -3.04
N LEU A 5 21.91 -4.60 -4.04
CA LEU A 5 20.49 -4.25 -4.05
C LEU A 5 19.82 -4.91 -5.26
N SER A 6 19.12 -6.01 -5.00
CA SER A 6 18.24 -6.70 -5.95
C SER A 6 16.83 -6.76 -5.36
N ILE A 7 15.87 -6.18 -6.08
CA ILE A 7 14.52 -5.90 -5.59
C ILE A 7 13.50 -6.72 -6.38
N TYR A 8 12.64 -7.45 -5.68
CA TYR A 8 11.43 -8.05 -6.24
C TYR A 8 10.22 -7.15 -5.96
N GLU A 9 9.61 -6.57 -6.98
CA GLU A 9 8.45 -5.69 -6.83
C GLU A 9 7.14 -6.46 -6.96
N ILE A 10 6.20 -6.22 -6.04
CA ILE A 10 4.89 -6.88 -6.02
C ILE A 10 3.73 -5.93 -5.73
N GLN A 11 2.59 -6.23 -6.35
CA GLN A 11 1.29 -5.67 -5.99
C GLN A 11 0.62 -6.58 -4.97
N LEU A 12 0.43 -6.10 -3.73
CA LEU A 12 -0.02 -6.95 -2.61
C LEU A 12 -1.32 -7.69 -2.86
N LYS A 13 -2.22 -7.14 -3.68
CA LYS A 13 -3.57 -7.66 -3.85
C LYS A 13 -3.69 -8.70 -4.97
N LEU A 14 -2.84 -8.63 -5.98
CA LEU A 14 -2.84 -9.48 -7.18
C LEU A 14 -1.73 -10.52 -7.13
N TRP A 15 -0.72 -10.34 -6.28
CA TRP A 15 0.40 -11.27 -6.21
C TRP A 15 -0.05 -12.66 -5.73
N LYS A 16 0.09 -13.64 -6.62
CA LYS A 16 -0.36 -15.04 -6.44
C LYS A 16 -1.83 -15.17 -6.02
N SER A 17 -2.67 -14.20 -6.42
CA SER A 17 -4.05 -14.11 -5.96
C SER A 17 -5.00 -13.56 -7.03
N SER A 18 -6.31 -13.66 -6.76
CA SER A 18 -7.34 -12.96 -7.54
C SER A 18 -7.79 -11.70 -6.80
N VAL A 19 -8.29 -10.71 -7.55
CA VAL A 19 -8.88 -9.47 -6.98
C VAL A 19 -9.91 -9.75 -5.90
N TYR A 20 -10.68 -10.84 -6.07
CA TYR A 20 -11.78 -11.18 -5.18
C TYR A 20 -11.31 -11.81 -3.86
N TRP A 21 -10.23 -12.57 -3.92
CA TRP A 21 -9.71 -13.40 -2.82
C TRP A 21 -8.23 -13.10 -2.52
N PRO A 22 -7.88 -11.84 -2.18
CA PRO A 22 -6.51 -11.44 -1.89
C PRO A 22 -5.89 -12.31 -0.79
N LEU A 23 -4.62 -12.64 -0.95
CA LEU A 23 -3.85 -13.25 0.13
C LEU A 23 -3.70 -12.26 1.28
N ASN A 24 -3.75 -12.76 2.51
CA ASN A 24 -3.42 -11.93 3.65
C ASN A 24 -1.90 -11.76 3.81
N PHE A 25 -1.51 -10.76 4.59
CA PHE A 25 -0.12 -10.42 4.89
C PHE A 25 0.73 -11.63 5.32
N ARG A 26 0.18 -12.51 6.18
CA ARG A 26 0.86 -13.71 6.65
C ARG A 26 1.16 -14.70 5.52
N GLN A 27 0.19 -14.96 4.66
CA GLN A 27 0.34 -15.83 3.49
C GLN A 27 1.38 -15.26 2.53
N ILE A 28 1.26 -13.96 2.23
CA ILE A 28 2.18 -13.25 1.34
C ILE A 28 3.62 -13.37 1.84
N ALA A 29 3.87 -13.12 3.12
CA ALA A 29 5.20 -13.16 3.68
C ALA A 29 5.84 -14.55 3.65
N SER A 30 5.06 -15.61 3.93
CA SER A 30 5.56 -16.98 3.85
C SER A 30 6.02 -17.34 2.44
N GLU A 31 5.24 -16.95 1.44
CA GLU A 31 5.56 -17.17 0.03
C GLU A 31 6.74 -16.32 -0.44
N LEU A 32 6.82 -15.07 0.02
CA LEU A 32 7.90 -14.15 -0.35
C LEU A 32 9.25 -14.61 0.20
N VAL A 33 9.30 -15.09 1.44
CA VAL A 33 10.53 -15.66 2.01
C VAL A 33 11.05 -16.79 1.13
N THR A 34 10.19 -17.75 0.78
CA THR A 34 10.56 -18.87 -0.09
C THR A 34 11.06 -18.38 -1.46
N TYR A 35 10.29 -17.50 -2.11
CA TYR A 35 10.60 -17.03 -3.45
C TYR A 35 11.87 -16.17 -3.51
N CYS A 36 12.02 -15.20 -2.60
CA CYS A 36 13.19 -14.33 -2.55
C CYS A 36 14.47 -15.13 -2.27
N ASN A 37 14.42 -16.12 -1.37
CA ASN A 37 15.57 -16.98 -1.10
C ASN A 37 15.94 -17.85 -2.31
N GLN A 38 14.96 -18.45 -2.98
CA GLN A 38 15.19 -19.25 -4.19
C GLN A 38 15.80 -18.42 -5.32
N MET A 39 15.33 -17.19 -5.50
CA MET A 39 15.74 -16.30 -6.59
C MET A 39 16.91 -15.37 -6.19
N SER A 40 17.40 -15.46 -4.96
CA SER A 40 18.45 -14.59 -4.41
C SER A 40 18.13 -13.09 -4.46
N PHE A 41 16.87 -12.71 -4.27
CA PHE A 41 16.49 -11.31 -4.07
C PHE A 41 16.87 -10.85 -2.66
N THR A 42 17.38 -9.63 -2.57
CA THR A 42 17.78 -9.02 -1.29
C THR A 42 16.66 -8.22 -0.63
N HIS A 43 15.71 -7.73 -1.43
CA HIS A 43 14.64 -6.85 -1.00
C HIS A 43 13.34 -7.20 -1.72
N VAL A 44 12.22 -6.92 -1.07
CA VAL A 44 10.90 -6.88 -1.69
C VAL A 44 10.38 -5.44 -1.65
N LYS A 45 9.84 -4.98 -2.78
CA LYS A 45 9.12 -3.70 -2.89
C LYS A 45 7.62 -3.99 -2.98
N MET A 46 6.83 -3.39 -2.10
CA MET A 46 5.38 -3.58 -2.05
C MET A 46 4.65 -2.28 -2.34
N TYR A 47 3.67 -2.35 -3.24
CA TYR A 47 2.74 -1.24 -3.48
C TYR A 47 1.29 -1.67 -3.25
N GLY A 48 0.43 -0.67 -3.01
CA GLY A 48 -0.93 -0.87 -2.52
C GLY A 48 -1.02 -1.22 -1.03
N VAL A 49 0.02 -0.89 -0.25
CA VAL A 49 0.09 -1.12 1.20
C VAL A 49 -0.79 -0.12 1.95
N LEU A 50 -0.85 1.14 1.51
CA LEU A 50 -1.69 2.17 2.12
C LEU A 50 -3.17 1.90 1.82
N GLU A 51 -4.04 2.27 2.75
CA GLU A 51 -5.48 2.06 2.60
C GLU A 51 -6.04 2.89 1.43
N HIS A 52 -6.73 2.18 0.54
CA HIS A 52 -7.34 2.71 -0.67
C HIS A 52 -8.73 2.09 -0.82
N THR A 53 -9.68 2.88 -1.31
CA THR A 53 -11.09 2.48 -1.37
C THR A 53 -11.41 1.67 -2.63
N ASP A 54 -10.71 1.94 -3.72
CA ASP A 54 -10.98 1.31 -5.01
C ASP A 54 -10.23 -0.03 -5.13
N ARG A 55 -10.99 -1.12 -4.99
CA ARG A 55 -10.49 -2.48 -5.11
C ARG A 55 -9.84 -2.75 -6.48
N TRP A 56 -10.24 -2.05 -7.54
CA TRP A 56 -9.78 -2.36 -8.91
C TRP A 56 -8.49 -1.65 -9.29
N LYS A 57 -8.10 -0.63 -8.52
CA LYS A 57 -6.90 0.14 -8.76
C LYS A 57 -5.68 -0.47 -8.08
N TYR A 58 -4.51 0.00 -8.50
CA TYR A 58 -3.22 -0.47 -8.02
C TYR A 58 -2.83 0.03 -6.61
N GLY A 59 -3.71 0.80 -5.96
CA GLY A 59 -3.47 1.33 -4.61
C GLY A 59 -2.79 2.70 -4.55
N TYR A 60 -2.58 3.36 -5.70
CA TYR A 60 -2.02 4.72 -5.74
C TYR A 60 -3.04 5.82 -5.41
N GLN A 61 -4.34 5.54 -5.48
CA GLN A 61 -5.38 6.48 -5.02
C GLN A 61 -5.67 6.25 -3.55
N VAL A 62 -4.78 6.76 -2.70
CA VAL A 62 -4.81 6.56 -1.24
C VAL A 62 -5.98 7.34 -0.63
N ALA A 63 -6.66 6.69 0.30
CA ALA A 63 -7.74 7.30 1.09
C ALA A 63 -7.27 7.56 2.53
N ASN A 64 -6.55 6.60 3.13
CA ASN A 64 -5.99 6.75 4.48
C ASN A 64 -4.51 6.38 4.51
N TYR A 65 -3.71 7.27 5.09
CA TYR A 65 -2.24 7.18 5.07
C TYR A 65 -1.63 6.43 6.26
N PHE A 66 -2.37 6.32 7.36
CA PHE A 66 -1.85 5.81 8.63
C PHE A 66 -2.31 4.40 8.98
N VAL A 67 -3.03 3.75 8.07
CA VAL A 67 -3.47 2.35 8.22
C VAL A 67 -3.16 1.59 6.94
N PRO A 68 -2.78 0.31 7.05
CA PRO A 68 -2.57 -0.53 5.89
C PRO A 68 -3.89 -0.92 5.24
N SER A 69 -3.80 -1.34 3.98
CA SER A 69 -4.90 -1.87 3.18
C SER A 69 -5.63 -3.00 3.92
N ARG A 70 -6.90 -2.76 4.23
CA ARG A 70 -7.80 -3.74 4.84
C ARG A 70 -8.03 -4.98 3.97
N PHE A 71 -7.69 -4.92 2.69
CA PHE A 71 -7.83 -6.05 1.77
C PHE A 71 -6.87 -7.22 2.11
N ASN A 72 -5.80 -6.98 2.86
CA ASN A 72 -4.77 -7.97 3.14
C ASN A 72 -4.68 -8.39 4.63
N GLY A 73 -5.60 -7.95 5.49
CA GLY A 73 -5.66 -8.36 6.90
C GLY A 73 -5.53 -7.19 7.88
N ARG A 74 -5.13 -7.50 9.12
CA ARG A 74 -5.03 -6.51 10.21
C ARG A 74 -3.66 -5.86 10.25
N CYS A 75 -3.54 -4.71 10.93
CA CYS A 75 -2.26 -4.00 11.09
C CYS A 75 -1.16 -4.87 11.72
N ASP A 76 -1.52 -5.68 12.72
CA ASP A 76 -0.58 -6.60 13.38
C ASP A 76 -0.04 -7.67 12.42
N ASP A 77 -0.83 -8.06 11.41
CA ASP A 77 -0.38 -9.02 10.40
C ASP A 77 0.71 -8.43 9.51
N LEU A 78 0.58 -7.15 9.12
CA LEU A 78 1.63 -6.46 8.36
C LEU A 78 2.93 -6.38 9.19
N LYS A 79 2.82 -6.01 10.47
CA LYS A 79 3.98 -5.82 11.33
C LYS A 79 4.69 -7.13 11.66
N TYR A 80 4.01 -8.04 12.34
CA TYR A 80 4.62 -9.24 12.92
C TYR A 80 4.62 -10.42 11.94
N ASN A 81 3.53 -10.61 11.21
CA ASN A 81 3.40 -11.77 10.33
C ASN A 81 4.00 -11.54 8.93
N SER A 82 4.43 -10.31 8.62
CA SER A 82 5.10 -10.00 7.35
C SER A 82 6.46 -9.34 7.48
N ILE A 83 6.51 -8.08 7.93
CA ILE A 83 7.75 -7.30 7.90
C ILE A 83 8.81 -7.97 8.77
N ASP A 84 8.46 -8.32 10.01
CA ASP A 84 9.39 -9.01 10.92
C ASP A 84 9.87 -10.35 10.34
N ARG A 85 8.96 -11.14 9.75
CA ARG A 85 9.31 -12.41 9.12
C ARG A 85 10.27 -12.26 7.94
N LEU A 86 10.10 -11.25 7.10
CA LEU A 86 11.03 -10.96 6.00
C LEU A 86 12.40 -10.54 6.53
N HIS A 87 12.44 -9.69 7.56
CA HIS A 87 13.67 -9.27 8.22
C HIS A 87 14.42 -10.44 8.89
N GLN A 88 13.72 -11.35 9.55
CA GLN A 88 14.32 -12.58 10.10
C GLN A 88 14.99 -13.46 9.04
N ASN A 89 14.60 -13.31 7.77
CA ASN A 89 15.18 -14.00 6.61
C ASN A 89 16.16 -13.12 5.82
N SER A 90 16.63 -12.01 6.40
CA SER A 90 17.56 -11.06 5.77
C SER A 90 17.04 -10.45 4.45
N ILE A 91 15.71 -10.33 4.30
CA ILE A 91 15.06 -9.69 3.16
C ILE A 91 14.62 -8.30 3.59
N GLY A 92 15.17 -7.25 2.96
CA GLY A 92 14.73 -5.88 3.21
C GLY A 92 13.35 -5.59 2.62
N VAL A 93 12.61 -4.66 3.22
CA VAL A 93 11.27 -4.28 2.76
C VAL A 93 11.24 -2.81 2.35
N ILE A 94 10.71 -2.54 1.16
CA ILE A 94 10.47 -1.20 0.62
C ILE A 94 8.97 -1.06 0.40
N LEU A 95 8.37 0.04 0.86
CA LEU A 95 6.96 0.34 0.64
C LEU A 95 6.84 1.56 -0.28
N ASP A 96 5.95 1.50 -1.27
CA ASP A 96 5.60 2.69 -2.02
C ASP A 96 4.78 3.66 -1.17
N TRP A 97 5.22 4.91 -1.16
CA TRP A 97 4.56 6.02 -0.49
C TRP A 97 4.08 7.03 -1.52
N ILE A 98 2.85 7.52 -1.37
CA ILE A 98 2.19 8.38 -2.35
C ILE A 98 1.87 9.74 -1.71
N PRO A 99 2.86 10.64 -1.60
CA PRO A 99 2.65 11.94 -0.98
C PRO A 99 1.99 12.95 -1.92
N THR A 100 1.87 12.67 -3.21
CA THR A 100 1.54 13.70 -4.20
C THR A 100 0.05 14.01 -4.28
N HIS A 101 -0.80 12.99 -4.17
CA HIS A 101 -2.25 13.14 -4.33
C HIS A 101 -3.02 12.13 -3.48
N PHE A 102 -4.27 12.46 -3.17
CA PHE A 102 -5.18 11.59 -2.44
C PHE A 102 -6.56 11.52 -3.10
N LYS A 103 -7.34 10.52 -2.70
CA LYS A 103 -8.65 10.24 -3.28
C LYS A 103 -9.64 11.37 -2.94
N HIS A 104 -10.32 11.92 -3.94
CA HIS A 104 -11.46 12.83 -3.75
C HIS A 104 -12.68 12.06 -3.21
N TYR A 105 -13.57 12.76 -2.50
CA TYR A 105 -14.86 12.25 -2.03
C TYR A 105 -15.72 11.67 -3.18
N HIS A 106 -16.54 10.66 -2.93
CA HIS A 106 -17.60 10.30 -3.88
C HIS A 106 -18.95 10.35 -3.17
N PHE A 107 -19.88 11.09 -3.77
CA PHE A 107 -21.23 11.41 -3.28
C PHE A 107 -22.05 10.21 -2.74
N PHE A 108 -21.71 8.98 -3.12
CA PHE A 108 -22.42 7.77 -2.71
C PHE A 108 -21.89 7.13 -1.41
N HIS A 109 -20.79 7.63 -0.84
CA HIS A 109 -20.24 7.15 0.43
C HIS A 109 -20.30 8.26 1.47
N GLN A 110 -21.41 8.34 2.21
CA GLN A 110 -21.72 9.36 3.24
C GLN A 110 -20.69 9.50 4.39
N TYR A 111 -19.63 8.68 4.41
CA TYR A 111 -18.53 8.81 5.35
C TYR A 111 -17.25 9.00 4.54
N SER A 112 -16.72 10.23 4.56
CA SER A 112 -15.46 10.60 3.93
C SER A 112 -14.31 9.79 4.54
N MET A 113 -13.99 8.65 3.92
CA MET A 113 -12.77 7.90 4.23
C MET A 113 -11.50 8.59 3.67
N SER A 114 -11.60 9.83 3.20
CA SER A 114 -10.53 10.61 2.57
C SER A 114 -10.38 11.97 3.24
N LEU A 115 -9.23 12.62 3.02
CA LEU A 115 -8.95 13.98 3.50
C LEU A 115 -9.76 15.09 2.81
N HIS A 116 -10.46 14.78 1.72
CA HIS A 116 -11.27 15.76 1.00
C HIS A 116 -12.44 16.24 1.87
N GLU A 117 -12.53 17.55 2.08
CA GLU A 117 -13.59 18.18 2.88
C GLU A 117 -13.76 17.57 4.27
N TYR A 118 -12.65 17.14 4.89
CA TYR A 118 -12.66 16.52 6.22
C TYR A 118 -13.38 17.37 7.28
N ASP A 119 -13.22 18.70 7.20
CA ASP A 119 -13.89 19.69 8.07
C ASP A 119 -14.98 20.50 7.34
N GLY A 120 -15.38 20.06 6.14
CA GLY A 120 -16.28 20.79 5.25
C GLY A 120 -15.58 21.80 4.33
N THR A 121 -14.25 21.91 4.36
CA THR A 121 -13.46 22.76 3.46
C THR A 121 -12.32 21.99 2.79
N ASN A 122 -11.73 22.57 1.73
CA ASN A 122 -10.56 21.99 1.07
C ASN A 122 -9.24 22.23 1.84
N LEU A 123 -9.23 21.94 3.14
CA LEU A 123 -8.10 22.21 4.03
C LEU A 123 -6.77 21.57 3.58
N TYR A 124 -6.83 20.35 3.04
CA TYR A 124 -5.64 19.58 2.63
C TYR A 124 -5.40 19.55 1.11
N ALA A 125 -6.29 20.16 0.32
CA ALA A 125 -6.29 20.01 -1.14
C ALA A 125 -5.92 21.32 -1.83
N SER A 126 -5.02 21.27 -2.80
CA SER A 126 -4.69 22.41 -3.66
C SER A 126 -5.56 22.45 -4.92
N THR A 127 -5.32 21.51 -5.86
CA THR A 127 -6.04 21.45 -7.14
C THR A 127 -6.41 20.02 -7.53
N ALA A 128 -7.38 19.90 -8.45
CA ALA A 128 -7.74 18.63 -9.04
C ALA A 128 -6.65 18.13 -10.00
N SER A 129 -6.31 16.85 -9.88
CA SER A 129 -5.40 16.16 -10.79
C SER A 129 -6.15 15.57 -11.99
N GLN A 130 -5.41 15.30 -13.07
CA GLN A 130 -5.93 14.63 -14.27
C GLN A 130 -6.45 13.20 -14.04
N TRP A 131 -6.18 12.58 -12.88
CA TRP A 131 -6.58 11.21 -12.54
C TRP A 131 -7.85 11.10 -11.69
N GLY A 132 -8.58 12.21 -11.52
CA GLY A 132 -9.77 12.28 -10.67
C GLY A 132 -9.44 12.16 -9.17
N THR A 133 -8.26 12.66 -8.78
CA THR A 133 -7.77 12.80 -7.40
C THR A 133 -7.43 14.25 -7.10
N LEU A 134 -7.09 14.58 -5.85
CA LEU A 134 -6.67 15.92 -5.44
C LEU A 134 -5.18 15.92 -5.09
N TYR A 135 -4.46 16.96 -5.52
CA TYR A 135 -3.10 17.20 -5.02
C TYR A 135 -3.14 17.73 -3.60
N PHE A 136 -2.14 17.38 -2.79
CA PHE A 136 -1.96 18.00 -1.48
C PHE A 136 -1.65 19.48 -1.62
N ASP A 137 -2.09 20.25 -0.63
CA ASP A 137 -1.53 21.56 -0.35
C ASP A 137 -0.31 21.38 0.57
N PHE A 138 0.84 21.93 0.18
CA PHE A 138 2.13 21.77 0.87
C PHE A 138 2.68 23.07 1.44
N ASP A 139 2.03 24.19 1.15
CA ASP A 139 2.38 25.52 1.68
C ASP A 139 1.77 25.73 3.07
#